data_AF-A0A2M6Y4B8-F1
#
_entry.id   AF-A0A2M6Y4B8-F1
#
_cell.length_a   1.000
_cell.length_b   1.000
_cell.length_c   1.000
_cell.angle_alpha   90.00
_cell.angle_beta   90.00
_cell.angle_gamma   90.00
#
_symmetry.space_group_name_H-M   'P 1'
#
loop_
_entity.id
_entity.type
_entity.pdbx_description
1 polymer ?
#
loop_
_entity_poly.entity_id
_entity_poly.type
_entity_poly.pdbx_seq_one_letter_code
_entity_poly.pdbx_strand_id
1 'polypeptide(L)'
;MKIFSPFRFFCRSPEKEKIKKFRELERMFGEDPEMVNNLKVSWLTERGNAFGGRNEFDLAVADFQEAIGLKSDCLPAYFGIALAYYQKGEREKAFEVLREAPEEMNLHGSVVLRKKDMLADWRQ
;
A
#
# COMPACT_ATOMS: atom_id res chain seq x y z
N MET A 1 35.87 23.68 -15.70
CA MET A 1 34.62 23.94 -14.95
C MET A 1 33.78 22.67 -14.97
N LYS A 2 33.53 22.12 -13.77
CA LYS A 2 32.48 21.17 -13.36
C LYS A 2 32.14 19.99 -14.30
N ILE A 3 32.95 18.92 -14.16
CA ILE A 3 32.54 17.51 -14.02
C ILE A 3 31.04 17.23 -14.26
N PHE A 4 30.71 16.76 -15.46
CA PHE A 4 29.50 15.96 -15.70
C PHE A 4 29.80 14.55 -15.15
N SER A 5 29.33 14.27 -13.95
CA SER A 5 29.54 12.97 -13.32
C SER A 5 28.60 11.93 -13.95
N PRO A 6 29.09 10.76 -14.41
CA PRO A 6 28.26 9.71 -14.96
C PRO A 6 27.66 8.89 -13.83
N PHE A 7 26.86 9.51 -12.95
CA PHE A 7 25.99 8.76 -12.05
C PHE A 7 24.75 8.34 -12.82
N ARG A 8 24.95 7.41 -13.76
CA ARG A 8 23.89 6.51 -14.19
C ARG A 8 23.65 5.55 -13.03
N PHE A 9 23.05 6.07 -11.97
CA PHE A 9 22.54 5.26 -10.87
C PHE A 9 21.64 4.22 -11.53
N PHE A 10 22.06 2.97 -11.43
CA PHE A 10 21.27 1.81 -11.80
C PHE A 10 20.15 1.65 -10.76
N CYS A 11 19.35 2.71 -10.52
CA CYS A 11 18.15 2.61 -9.73
C CYS A 11 17.17 1.81 -10.58
N ARG A 12 16.94 0.56 -10.19
CA ARG A 12 15.65 -0.09 -10.44
C ARG A 12 14.59 0.91 -10.01
N SER A 13 13.94 1.56 -10.97
CA SER A 13 12.88 2.50 -10.69
C SER A 13 11.76 1.71 -10.01
N PRO A 14 11.32 2.09 -8.79
CA PRO A 14 10.25 1.40 -8.07
C PRO A 14 9.01 1.16 -8.94
N GLU A 15 8.73 2.12 -9.82
CA GLU A 15 7.62 2.06 -10.75
C GLU A 15 7.79 0.97 -11.83
N LYS A 16 9.01 0.80 -12.36
CA LYS A 16 9.29 -0.26 -13.33
C LYS A 16 9.12 -1.65 -12.72
N GLU A 17 9.48 -1.82 -11.46
CA GLU A 17 9.29 -3.09 -10.74
C GLU A 17 7.80 -3.39 -10.55
N LYS A 18 6.99 -2.40 -10.17
CA LYS A 18 5.52 -2.52 -10.09
C LYS A 18 4.94 -2.96 -11.42
N ILE A 19 5.24 -2.24 -12.49
CA ILE A 19 4.71 -2.53 -13.83
C ILE A 19 5.09 -3.95 -14.26
N LYS A 20 6.34 -4.37 -14.01
CA LYS A 20 6.78 -5.73 -14.33
C LYS A 20 5.99 -6.76 -13.53
N LYS A 21 5.80 -6.55 -12.22
CA LYS A 21 5.05 -7.47 -11.37
C LYS A 21 3.58 -7.55 -11.78
N PHE A 22 2.95 -6.42 -12.08
CA PHE A 22 1.54 -6.39 -12.49
C PHE A 22 1.32 -7.14 -13.79
N ARG A 23 2.19 -6.92 -14.79
CA ARG A 23 2.16 -7.70 -16.04
C ARG A 23 2.37 -9.18 -15.81
N GLU A 24 3.22 -9.56 -14.86
CA GLU A 24 3.44 -10.95 -14.49
C GLU A 24 2.17 -11.56 -13.88
N LEU A 25 1.52 -10.86 -12.94
CA LEU A 25 0.26 -11.29 -12.32
C LEU A 25 -0.86 -11.42 -13.35
N GLU A 26 -1.02 -10.43 -14.22
CA GLU A 26 -2.01 -10.44 -15.31
C GLU A 26 -1.74 -11.58 -16.30
N ARG A 27 -0.47 -11.87 -16.60
CA ARG A 27 -0.12 -12.99 -17.49
C ARG A 27 -0.43 -14.35 -16.86
N MET A 28 -0.22 -14.51 -15.55
CA MET A 28 -0.38 -15.79 -14.86
C MET A 28 -1.82 -16.05 -14.43
N PHE A 29 -2.55 -15.01 -14.03
CA PHE A 29 -3.87 -15.12 -13.39
C PHE A 29 -4.96 -14.32 -14.10
N GLY A 30 -4.70 -13.76 -15.28
CA GLY A 30 -5.59 -12.85 -16.01
C GLY A 30 -6.97 -13.39 -16.41
N GLU A 31 -7.24 -14.69 -16.21
CA GLU A 31 -8.55 -15.29 -16.41
C GLU A 31 -9.58 -14.80 -15.37
N ASP A 32 -9.13 -14.49 -14.15
CA ASP A 32 -9.97 -13.95 -13.06
C ASP A 32 -9.47 -12.56 -12.61
N PRO A 33 -10.16 -11.48 -13.04
CA PRO A 33 -9.81 -10.12 -12.65
C PRO A 33 -9.89 -9.86 -11.13
N GLU A 34 -10.79 -10.52 -10.41
CA GLU A 34 -10.92 -10.34 -8.96
C GLU A 34 -9.68 -10.90 -8.25
N MET A 35 -9.25 -12.10 -8.64
CA MET A 35 -8.04 -12.72 -8.13
C MET A 35 -6.80 -11.87 -8.44
N VAL A 36 -6.65 -11.38 -9.67
CA VAL A 36 -5.53 -10.49 -10.04
C VAL A 36 -5.52 -9.23 -9.18
N ASN A 37 -6.67 -8.61 -8.96
CA ASN A 37 -6.77 -7.41 -8.12
C ASN A 37 -6.42 -7.72 -6.66
N ASN A 38 -6.90 -8.83 -6.09
CA ASN A 38 -6.54 -9.26 -4.74
C ASN A 38 -5.02 -9.46 -4.59
N LEU A 39 -4.37 -10.08 -5.59
CA LEU A 39 -2.93 -10.29 -5.61
C LEU A 39 -2.15 -8.97 -5.75
N LYS A 40 -2.62 -8.04 -6.60
CA LYS A 40 -2.03 -6.71 -6.72
C LYS A 40 -2.14 -5.91 -5.42
N VAL A 41 -3.31 -5.93 -4.78
CA VAL A 41 -3.57 -5.28 -3.48
C VAL A 41 -2.62 -5.83 -2.41
N SER A 42 -2.50 -7.16 -2.31
CA SER A 42 -1.57 -7.80 -1.39
C SER A 42 -0.13 -7.35 -1.65
N TRP A 43 0.32 -7.39 -2.90
CA TRP A 43 1.68 -7.00 -3.27
C TRP A 43 1.97 -5.53 -3.00
N LEU A 44 1.03 -4.62 -3.33
CA LEU A 44 1.13 -3.19 -3.05
C LEU A 44 1.22 -2.92 -1.55
N THR A 45 0.42 -3.61 -0.73
CA THR A 45 0.43 -3.47 0.73
C THR A 45 1.78 -3.90 1.31
N GLU A 46 2.32 -5.04 0.87
CA GLU A 46 3.64 -5.52 1.30
C GLU A 46 4.75 -4.55 0.90
N ARG A 47 4.68 -4.01 -0.32
CA ARG A 47 5.66 -3.02 -0.79
C ARG A 47 5.55 -1.70 -0.03
N GLY A 48 4.33 -1.24 0.24
CA GLY A 48 4.07 -0.05 1.05
C GLY A 48 4.63 -0.20 2.46
N ASN A 49 4.45 -1.37 3.09
CA ASN A 49 5.06 -1.68 4.39
C ASN A 49 6.59 -1.63 4.33
N ALA A 50 7.19 -2.20 3.27
CA ALA A 50 8.64 -2.16 3.08
C ALA A 50 9.18 -0.72 2.92
N PHE A 51 8.47 0.15 2.21
CA PHE A 51 8.81 1.57 2.12
C PHE A 51 8.61 2.30 3.45
N GLY A 52 7.53 2.01 4.18
CA GLY A 52 7.28 2.55 5.51
C GLY A 52 8.41 2.20 6.50
N GLY A 53 8.88 0.96 6.50
CA GLY A 53 10.03 0.52 7.31
C GLY A 53 11.36 1.20 6.94
N ARG A 54 11.45 1.81 5.76
CA ARG A 54 12.60 2.62 5.29
C ARG A 54 12.40 4.12 5.52
N ASN A 55 11.30 4.54 6.13
CA ASN A 55 10.86 5.93 6.24
C ASN A 55 10.59 6.61 4.89
N GLU A 56 10.41 5.84 3.82
CA GLU A 56 10.02 6.33 2.49
C GLU A 56 8.50 6.50 2.43
N PHE A 57 7.96 7.32 3.34
CA PHE A 57 6.51 7.40 3.61
C PHE A 57 5.68 7.82 2.41
N ASP A 58 6.18 8.70 1.54
CA ASP A 58 5.43 9.16 0.38
C ASP A 58 5.23 8.03 -0.66
N LEU A 59 6.24 7.16 -0.82
CA LEU A 59 6.13 5.96 -1.66
C LEU A 59 5.22 4.91 -1.03
N ALA A 60 5.30 4.74 0.30
CA ALA A 60 4.40 3.86 1.02
C ALA A 60 2.93 4.27 0.85
N VAL A 61 2.63 5.57 1.05
CA VAL A 61 1.28 6.12 0.90
C VAL A 61 0.78 5.94 -0.53
N ALA A 62 1.61 6.19 -1.55
CA ALA A 62 1.23 5.99 -2.95
C ALA A 62 0.81 4.53 -3.23
N ASP A 63 1.56 3.55 -2.71
CA ASP A 63 1.24 2.14 -2.89
C ASP A 63 -0.05 1.72 -2.18
N PHE A 64 -0.25 2.20 -0.94
CA PHE A 64 -1.48 1.93 -0.22
C PHE A 64 -2.70 2.60 -0.86
N GLN A 65 -2.55 3.82 -1.40
CA GLN A 65 -3.63 4.50 -2.12
C GLN A 65 -4.01 3.73 -3.39
N GLU A 66 -3.03 3.21 -4.13
CA GLU A 66 -3.30 2.36 -5.30
C GLU A 66 -3.99 1.06 -4.88
N ALA A 67 -3.62 0.47 -3.73
CA ALA A 67 -4.27 -0.71 -3.18
C ALA A 67 -5.75 -0.44 -2.85
N ILE A 68 -6.05 0.70 -2.21
CA ILE A 68 -7.41 1.15 -1.91
C ILE A 68 -8.20 1.41 -3.21
N GLY A 69 -7.54 1.94 -4.25
CA GLY A 69 -8.17 2.16 -5.56
C GLY A 69 -8.58 0.85 -6.26
N LEU A 70 -7.85 -0.24 -6.01
CA LEU A 70 -8.19 -1.58 -6.53
C LEU A 70 -9.23 -2.29 -5.65
N LYS A 71 -9.08 -2.19 -4.32
CA LYS A 71 -10.04 -2.68 -3.33
C LYS A 71 -10.21 -1.68 -2.20
N SER A 72 -11.37 -1.04 -2.18
CA SER A 72 -11.72 -0.04 -1.18
C SER A 72 -11.88 -0.61 0.23
N ASP A 73 -11.99 -1.93 0.39
CA ASP A 73 -12.12 -2.60 1.68
C ASP A 73 -10.79 -3.06 2.28
N CYS A 74 -9.65 -2.70 1.68
CA CYS A 74 -8.33 -3.09 2.15
C CYS A 74 -7.93 -2.34 3.44
N LEU A 75 -8.39 -2.84 4.59
CA LEU A 75 -8.06 -2.32 5.91
C LEU A 75 -6.54 -2.12 6.15
N PRO A 76 -5.65 -3.08 5.81
CA PRO A 76 -4.21 -2.89 5.98
C PRO A 76 -3.65 -1.66 5.27
N ALA A 77 -4.18 -1.31 4.09
CA ALA A 77 -3.72 -0.14 3.35
C ALA A 77 -4.11 1.17 4.05
N TYR A 78 -5.33 1.28 4.57
CA TYR A 78 -5.75 2.44 5.37
C TYR A 78 -4.87 2.63 6.61
N PHE A 79 -4.60 1.55 7.33
CA PHE A 79 -3.72 1.59 8.51
C PHE A 79 -2.28 1.92 8.13
N GLY A 80 -1.79 1.43 6.99
CA GLY A 80 -0.47 1.75 6.45
C GLY A 80 -0.32 3.25 6.15
N ILE A 81 -1.33 3.87 5.52
CA ILE A 81 -1.36 5.32 5.27
C ILE A 81 -1.42 6.09 6.59
N ALA A 82 -2.32 5.70 7.50
CA ALA A 82 -2.45 6.35 8.79
C ALA A 82 -1.14 6.30 9.57
N LEU A 83 -0.45 5.15 9.56
CA LEU A 83 0.84 4.98 10.22
C LEU A 83 1.90 5.87 9.59
N ALA A 84 1.95 5.93 8.26
CA ALA A 84 2.86 6.81 7.53
C ALA A 84 2.63 8.29 7.89
N TYR A 85 1.38 8.77 7.92
CA TYR A 85 1.06 10.13 8.35
C TYR A 85 1.39 10.37 9.82
N TYR A 86 1.11 9.40 10.69
CA TYR A 86 1.42 9.48 12.11
C TYR A 86 2.94 9.62 12.33
N GLN A 87 3.75 8.83 11.62
CA GLN A 87 5.22 8.90 11.69
C GLN A 87 5.78 10.21 11.09
N LYS A 88 5.09 10.81 10.11
CA LYS A 88 5.39 12.16 9.59
C LYS A 88 5.00 13.29 10.57
N GLY A 89 4.32 12.97 11.67
CA GLY A 89 3.78 13.96 12.62
C GLY A 89 2.45 14.57 12.20
N GLU A 90 1.88 14.13 11.07
CA GLU A 90 0.60 14.59 10.53
C GLU A 90 -0.57 13.82 11.18
N ARG A 91 -0.67 13.88 12.51
CA ARG A 91 -1.63 13.09 13.30
C ARG A 91 -3.08 13.28 12.88
N GLU A 92 -3.49 14.51 12.58
CA GLU A 92 -4.86 14.82 12.16
C GLU A 92 -5.24 14.03 10.90
N LYS A 93 -4.37 14.04 9.89
CA LYS A 93 -4.57 13.29 8.65
C LYS A 93 -4.59 11.78 8.89
N ALA A 94 -3.75 11.27 9.79
CA ALA A 94 -3.78 9.85 10.16
C ALA A 94 -5.16 9.44 10.70
N PHE A 95 -5.75 10.24 11.60
CA PHE A 95 -7.08 9.98 12.13
C PHE A 95 -8.19 10.15 11.10
N GLU A 96 -8.08 11.10 10.18
CA GLU A 96 -9.01 11.25 9.06
C GLU A 96 -9.05 9.99 8.19
N VAL A 97 -7.88 9.46 7.82
CA VAL A 97 -7.77 8.23 7.02
C VAL A 97 -8.36 7.03 7.77
N LEU A 98 -8.09 6.89 9.07
CA LEU A 98 -8.70 5.83 9.88
C LEU A 98 -10.21 5.99 10.01
N ARG A 99 -10.73 7.23 9.98
CA ARG A 99 -12.18 7.47 9.99
C ARG A 99 -12.83 7.03 8.69
N GLU A 100 -12.19 7.25 7.56
CA GLU A 100 -12.65 6.82 6.23
C GLU A 100 -12.53 5.32 6.01
N ALA A 101 -11.65 4.64 6.75
CA ALA A 101 -11.47 3.20 6.66
C ALA A 101 -12.80 2.45 6.90
N PRO A 102 -13.14 1.45 6.07
CA PRO A 102 -14.35 0.65 6.24
C PRO A 102 -14.30 -0.17 7.53
N GLU A 103 -15.44 -0.62 8.03
CA GLU A 103 -15.48 -1.38 9.30
C GLU A 103 -14.98 -2.82 9.13
N GLU A 104 -15.13 -3.41 7.95
CA GLU A 104 -14.80 -4.80 7.65
C GLU A 104 -14.07 -4.90 6.31
N MET A 105 -13.08 -5.80 6.24
CA MET A 105 -12.40 -6.22 5.01
C MET A 105 -12.90 -7.61 4.63
N ASN A 106 -13.40 -7.75 3.41
CA ASN A 106 -13.98 -8.99 2.92
C ASN A 106 -13.11 -9.62 1.83
N LEU A 107 -12.95 -10.94 1.90
CA LEU A 107 -12.34 -11.72 0.84
C LEU A 107 -13.32 -12.82 0.44
N HIS A 108 -13.73 -12.83 -0.83
CA HIS A 108 -14.75 -13.76 -1.35
C HIS A 108 -16.01 -13.83 -0.47
N GLY A 109 -16.50 -12.68 0.02
CA GLY A 109 -17.69 -12.58 0.86
C GLY A 109 -17.51 -13.03 2.32
N SER A 110 -16.30 -13.41 2.71
CA SER A 110 -15.96 -13.75 4.09
C SER A 110 -15.26 -12.58 4.77
N VAL A 111 -15.70 -12.21 5.97
CA VAL A 111 -15.04 -11.19 6.79
C VAL A 111 -13.69 -11.72 7.24
N VAL A 112 -12.61 -11.07 6.81
CA VAL A 112 -11.23 -11.47 7.14
C VAL A 112 -10.68 -10.61 8.27
N LEU A 113 -10.92 -9.30 8.23
CA LEU A 113 -10.45 -8.36 9.25
C LEU A 113 -11.55 -7.36 9.61
N ARG A 114 -11.55 -6.89 10.85
CA ARG A 114 -12.39 -5.78 11.30
C ARG A 114 -11.53 -4.65 11.81
N LYS A 115 -11.94 -3.43 11.47
CA LYS A 115 -11.28 -2.18 11.87
C LYS A 115 -11.08 -2.07 13.39
N LYS A 116 -12.11 -2.46 14.16
CA LYS A 116 -12.06 -2.43 15.63
C LYS A 116 -10.92 -3.28 16.20
N ASP A 117 -10.61 -4.41 15.56
CA ASP A 117 -9.59 -5.35 16.02
C ASP A 117 -8.20 -4.73 15.80
N MET A 118 -8.01 -3.96 14.73
CA MET A 118 -6.78 -3.21 14.44
C MET A 118 -6.64 -1.91 15.25
N LEU A 119 -7.75 -1.21 15.54
CA LEU A 119 -7.73 0.01 16.37
C LEU A 119 -7.42 -0.28 17.84
N ALA A 120 -7.68 -1.50 18.33
CA ALA A 120 -7.35 -1.90 19.69
C ALA A 120 -5.84 -1.74 19.97
N ASP A 121 -5.00 -2.02 18.98
CA ASP A 121 -3.54 -1.89 19.09
C ASP A 121 -3.06 -0.43 19.13
N TRP A 122 -3.86 0.50 18.57
CA TRP A 122 -3.52 1.93 18.49
C TRP A 122 -3.95 2.74 19.73
N ARG A 123 -4.79 2.17 20.60
CA ARG A 123 -5.30 2.85 21.80
C ARG A 123 -4.40 2.67 23.04
N GLN A 124 -3.20 2.09 22.89
CA GLN A 124 -2.25 1.87 23.98
C GLN A 124 -1.48 3.14 24.36
#